data_AF-A0A2M7DP48-F1
#
_entry.id   AF-A0A2M7DP48-F1
#
_cell.length_a   1.000
_cell.length_b   1.000
_cell.length_c   1.000
_cell.angle_alpha   90.00
_cell.angle_beta   90.00
_cell.angle_gamma   90.00
#
_symmetry.space_group_name_H-M   'P 1'
#
loop_
_entity.id
_entity.type
_entity.pdbx_description
1 polymer ?
#
loop_
_entity_poly.entity_id
_entity_poly.type
_entity_poly.pdbx_seq_one_letter_code
_entity_poly.pdbx_strand_id
1 'polypeptide(L)'
;MKKASLLMILGALLLLALYKFPLWNITLGAPQYPDPLGMNIFFNGVQGVEEFDIQNIDGVNHYIGMKKVPKKEDMWEFTVFPIFIVAMSAIGILIGFLGFFKKISYKWFLGWLVVMLVFGIYGLYDFNLWLQDYGTDL
;
A
#
# COMPACT_ATOMS: atom_id res chain seq x y z
N MET A 1 -23.89 -19.45 -1.29
CA MET A 1 -22.78 -19.35 -0.31
C MET A 1 -21.46 -19.92 -0.82
N LYS A 2 -21.36 -21.20 -1.25
CA LYS A 2 -20.05 -21.81 -1.62
C LYS A 2 -19.22 -21.02 -2.64
N LYS A 3 -19.81 -20.55 -3.76
CA LYS A 3 -19.11 -19.71 -4.76
C LYS A 3 -18.60 -18.40 -4.16
N ALA A 4 -19.45 -17.69 -3.41
CA ALA A 4 -19.07 -16.44 -2.73
C ALA A 4 -17.95 -16.67 -1.69
N SER A 5 -17.97 -17.79 -0.98
CA SER A 5 -16.90 -18.19 -0.07
C SER A 5 -15.57 -18.41 -0.79
N LEU A 6 -15.56 -19.08 -1.94
CA LEU A 6 -14.35 -19.26 -2.73
C LEU A 6 -13.79 -17.92 -3.22
N LEU A 7 -14.65 -17.03 -3.71
CA LEU A 7 -14.25 -15.68 -4.12
C LEU A 7 -13.69 -14.87 -2.94
N MET A 8 -14.29 -14.96 -1.76
CA MET A 8 -13.78 -14.32 -0.55
C MET A 8 -12.38 -14.81 -0.19
N ILE A 9 -12.15 -16.13 -0.20
CA ILE A 9 -10.84 -16.72 0.11
C ILE A 9 -9.80 -16.24 -0.91
N LEU A 10 -10.12 -16.31 -2.20
CA LEU A 10 -9.22 -15.86 -3.27
C LEU A 10 -8.91 -14.36 -3.16
N GLY A 11 -9.94 -13.52 -2.94
CA GLY A 11 -9.76 -12.08 -2.75
C GLY A 11 -8.92 -11.74 -1.53
N ALA A 12 -9.14 -12.42 -0.40
CA ALA A 12 -8.34 -12.24 0.80
C ALA A 12 -6.89 -12.69 0.61
N LEU A 13 -6.64 -13.77 -0.15
CA LEU A 13 -5.28 -14.21 -0.50
C LEU A 13 -4.57 -13.21 -1.42
N LEU A 14 -5.28 -12.56 -2.35
CA LEU A 14 -4.69 -11.55 -3.23
C LEU A 14 -4.15 -10.33 -2.48
N LEU A 15 -4.63 -10.04 -1.26
CA LEU A 15 -4.03 -9.00 -0.42
C LEU A 15 -2.55 -9.28 -0.12
N LEU A 16 -2.15 -10.55 -0.04
CA LEU A 16 -0.75 -10.93 0.19
C LEU A 16 0.15 -10.65 -1.02
N ALA A 17 -0.41 -10.43 -2.22
CA ALA A 17 0.37 -10.05 -3.39
C ALA A 17 1.04 -8.67 -3.20
N LEU A 18 0.50 -7.82 -2.31
CA LEU A 18 1.09 -6.53 -1.98
C LEU A 18 2.52 -6.64 -1.41
N TYR A 19 2.88 -7.78 -0.81
CA TYR A 19 4.26 -8.05 -0.35
C TYR A 19 5.27 -8.19 -1.49
N LYS A 20 4.81 -8.40 -2.71
CA LYS A 20 5.67 -8.62 -3.88
C LYS A 20 5.61 -7.46 -4.87
N PHE A 21 4.46 -6.81 -4.99
CA PHE A 21 4.24 -5.77 -6.01
C PHE A 21 4.10 -4.40 -5.37
N PRO A 22 4.66 -3.35 -5.99
CA PRO A 22 4.48 -1.98 -5.50
C PRO A 22 3.02 -1.56 -5.63
N LEU A 23 2.57 -0.71 -4.71
CA LEU A 23 1.28 -0.04 -4.80
C LEU A 23 1.26 1.00 -5.92
N TRP A 24 2.41 1.67 -6.10
CA TRP A 24 2.56 2.74 -7.07
C TRP A 24 4.01 2.84 -7.54
N ASN A 25 4.21 3.36 -8.75
CA ASN A 25 5.52 3.72 -9.28
C ASN A 25 5.51 5.20 -9.69
N ILE A 26 6.58 5.91 -9.37
CA ILE A 26 6.81 7.29 -9.81
C ILE A 26 8.08 7.29 -10.66
N THR A 27 7.98 7.85 -11.86
CA THR A 27 9.11 8.07 -12.76
C THR A 27 9.31 9.57 -12.92
N LEU A 28 10.52 10.05 -12.70
CA LEU A 28 10.91 11.46 -12.75
C LEU A 28 11.91 11.67 -13.88
N GLY A 29 11.47 12.39 -14.92
CA GLY A 29 12.33 12.84 -16.00
C GLY A 29 12.91 14.21 -15.69
N ALA A 30 14.23 14.34 -15.77
CA ALA A 30 14.91 15.62 -15.56
C ALA A 30 16.01 15.79 -16.63
N PRO A 31 16.22 16.98 -17.20
CA PRO A 31 17.24 17.21 -18.23
C PRO A 31 18.67 16.84 -17.81
N GLN A 32 18.95 16.80 -16.51
CA GLN A 32 20.26 16.48 -15.93
C GLN A 32 20.55 14.98 -15.88
N TYR A 33 19.53 14.12 -15.98
CA TYR A 33 19.67 12.67 -15.93
C TYR A 33 19.30 12.06 -17.29
N PRO A 34 20.24 11.41 -18.01
CA PRO A 34 19.97 10.79 -19.30
C PRO A 34 18.90 9.70 -19.21
N ASP A 35 18.95 8.93 -18.13
CA ASP A 35 17.96 7.92 -17.78
C ASP A 35 17.00 8.49 -16.72
N PRO A 36 15.68 8.25 -16.81
CA PRO A 36 14.73 8.70 -15.80
C PRO A 36 15.01 8.09 -14.43
N LEU A 37 14.89 8.89 -13.37
CA LEU A 37 14.95 8.40 -12.00
C LEU A 37 13.60 7.78 -11.62
N GLY A 38 13.59 6.70 -10.84
CA GLY A 38 12.37 6.02 -10.46
C GLY A 38 12.28 5.66 -8.98
N MET A 39 11.05 5.59 -8.48
CA MET A 39 10.78 4.98 -7.18
C MET A 39 9.50 4.15 -7.18
N ASN A 40 9.55 3.05 -6.44
CA ASN A 40 8.45 2.16 -6.17
C ASN A 40 7.97 2.37 -4.73
N ILE A 41 6.67 2.66 -4.59
CA ILE A 41 6.02 2.81 -3.29
C ILE A 41 5.38 1.49 -2.92
N PHE A 42 5.86 0.87 -1.85
CA PHE A 42 5.25 -0.30 -1.23
C PHE A 42 4.51 0.11 0.04
N PHE A 43 3.59 -0.74 0.49
CA PHE A 43 2.86 -0.56 1.75
C PHE A 43 3.78 -0.62 3.00
N ASN A 44 5.06 -0.97 2.84
CA ASN A 44 6.04 -1.12 3.91
C ASN A 44 7.32 -0.29 3.71
N GLY A 45 7.32 0.61 2.72
CA GLY A 45 8.44 1.52 2.46
C GLY A 45 8.53 1.95 1.00
N VAL A 46 9.47 2.85 0.72
CA VAL A 46 9.79 3.31 -0.64
C VAL A 46 11.14 2.74 -1.06
N GLN A 47 11.24 2.31 -2.32
CA GLN A 47 12.46 1.76 -2.90
C GLN A 47 12.77 2.45 -4.22
N GLY A 48 14.05 2.65 -4.54
CA GLY A 48 14.46 3.11 -5.87
C GLY A 48 14.12 2.06 -6.92
N VAL A 49 13.89 2.49 -8.16
CA VAL A 49 13.84 1.54 -9.29
C VAL A 49 15.25 1.00 -9.53
N GLU A 50 16.25 1.88 -9.54
CA GLU A 50 17.67 1.55 -9.55
C GLU A 50 18.37 1.86 -8.21
N GLU A 51 19.58 1.31 -8.01
CA GLU A 51 20.32 1.31 -6.72
C GLU A 51 20.51 2.71 -6.11
N PHE A 52 20.69 3.73 -6.95
CA PHE A 52 21.00 5.10 -6.52
C PHE A 52 19.86 6.09 -6.73
N ASP A 53 18.69 5.64 -7.21
CA ASP A 53 17.60 6.55 -7.57
C ASP A 53 17.12 7.38 -6.38
N ILE A 54 16.90 6.76 -5.22
CA ILE A 54 16.46 7.49 -4.01
C ILE A 54 17.49 8.54 -3.60
N GLN A 55 18.78 8.22 -3.70
CA GLN A 55 19.84 9.15 -3.33
C GLN A 55 19.92 10.35 -4.29
N ASN A 56 19.76 10.08 -5.59
CA ASN A 56 19.71 11.11 -6.63
C ASN A 56 18.46 11.98 -6.50
N ILE A 57 17.30 11.38 -6.23
CA ILE A 57 16.03 12.09 -5.96
C ILE A 57 16.17 12.96 -4.71
N ASP A 58 16.72 12.44 -3.62
CA ASP A 58 16.99 13.23 -2.40
C ASP A 58 17.93 14.41 -2.66
N GLY A 59 18.93 14.21 -3.52
CA GLY A 59 19.82 15.27 -3.98
C GLY A 59 19.05 16.37 -4.71
N VAL A 60 18.18 16.00 -5.66
CA VAL A 60 17.30 16.95 -6.36
C VAL A 60 16.37 17.66 -5.37
N ASN A 61 15.70 16.92 -4.48
CA ASN A 61 14.79 17.47 -3.48
C ASN A 61 15.49 18.52 -2.60
N HIS A 62 16.71 18.23 -2.14
CA HIS A 62 17.52 19.18 -1.38
C HIS A 62 17.74 20.51 -2.14
N TYR A 63 17.97 20.47 -3.45
CA TYR A 63 18.17 21.68 -4.26
C TYR A 63 16.90 22.46 -4.55
N ILE A 64 15.73 21.81 -4.56
CA ILE A 64 14.44 22.46 -4.80
C ILE A 64 13.67 22.77 -3.50
N GLY A 65 14.26 22.51 -2.32
CA GLY A 65 13.65 22.80 -1.01
C GLY A 65 12.75 21.69 -0.45
N MET A 66 12.56 20.60 -1.20
CA MET A 66 11.68 19.50 -0.81
C MET A 66 12.34 18.58 0.23
N LYS A 67 11.50 17.92 1.02
CA LYS A 67 11.93 16.89 1.99
C LYS A 67 12.56 15.69 1.29
N LYS A 68 13.41 14.97 2.03
CA LYS A 68 13.91 13.66 1.59
C LYS A 68 12.77 12.66 1.52
N VAL A 69 12.93 11.66 0.67
CA VAL A 69 12.00 10.53 0.57
C VAL A 69 11.88 9.87 1.94
N PRO A 70 10.64 9.64 2.44
CA PRO A 70 10.43 9.08 3.77
C PRO A 70 11.03 7.69 3.89
N LYS A 71 11.69 7.43 5.02
CA LYS A 71 12.15 6.11 5.42
C LYS A 71 11.10 5.39 6.23
N LYS A 72 11.36 4.11 6.50
CA LYS A 72 10.48 3.26 7.31
C LYS A 72 10.23 3.83 8.71
N GLU A 73 11.22 4.51 9.28
CA GLU A 73 11.11 5.10 10.61
C GLU A 73 10.28 6.39 10.64
N ASP A 74 10.13 7.06 9.49
CA ASP A 74 9.45 8.36 9.38
C ASP A 74 7.92 8.21 9.27
N MET A 75 7.44 7.01 8.92
CA MET A 75 6.02 6.71 8.71
C MET A 75 5.63 5.43 9.46
N TRP A 76 4.81 5.58 10.50
CA TRP A 76 4.34 4.45 11.31
C TRP A 76 3.48 3.46 10.50
N GLU A 77 2.84 3.93 9.43
CA GLU A 77 2.03 3.19 8.47
C GLU A 77 2.84 2.05 7.83
N PHE A 78 4.13 2.27 7.53
CA PHE A 78 5.00 1.23 6.96
C PHE A 78 5.24 0.05 7.90
N THR A 79 4.94 0.21 9.19
CA THR A 79 4.96 -0.87 10.18
C THR A 79 3.57 -1.46 10.40
N VAL A 80 2.52 -0.64 10.40
CA VAL A 80 1.15 -1.08 10.68
C VAL A 80 0.46 -1.72 9.48
N PHE A 81 0.63 -1.19 8.27
CA PHE A 81 0.00 -1.73 7.06
C PHE A 81 0.35 -3.20 6.82
N PRO A 82 1.61 -3.68 6.98
CA PRO A 82 1.90 -5.10 6.90
C PRO A 82 1.08 -5.97 7.85
N ILE A 83 1.01 -5.55 9.11
CA ILE A 83 0.27 -6.29 10.14
C ILE A 83 -1.22 -6.32 9.78
N PHE A 84 -1.75 -5.17 9.36
CA PHE A 84 -3.13 -5.03 8.95
C PHE A 84 -3.48 -5.90 7.73
N ILE A 85 -2.64 -5.93 6.69
CA ILE A 85 -2.86 -6.75 5.49
C ILE A 85 -2.90 -8.24 5.84
N VAL A 86 -1.95 -8.72 6.66
CA VAL A 86 -1.95 -10.13 7.10
C VAL A 86 -3.19 -10.44 7.94
N ALA A 87 -3.54 -9.58 8.88
CA ALA A 87 -4.72 -9.74 9.73
C ALA A 87 -6.00 -9.79 8.88
N MET A 88 -6.18 -8.85 7.95
CA MET A 88 -7.37 -8.79 7.10
C MET A 88 -7.45 -9.94 6.10
N SER A 89 -6.31 -10.39 5.58
CA SER A 89 -6.22 -11.61 4.77
C SER A 89 -6.67 -12.84 5.57
N ALA A 90 -6.11 -13.04 6.77
CA ALA A 90 -6.47 -14.16 7.64
C ALA A 90 -7.95 -14.16 8.04
N ILE A 91 -8.50 -12.99 8.43
CA ILE A 91 -9.92 -12.83 8.74
C ILE A 91 -10.79 -13.11 7.51
N GLY A 92 -10.40 -12.61 6.34
CA GLY A 92 -11.15 -12.82 5.10
C GLY A 92 -11.21 -14.29 4.69
N ILE A 93 -10.07 -15.00 4.81
CA ILE A 93 -9.99 -16.46 4.58
C ILE A 93 -10.87 -17.20 5.58
N LEU A 94 -10.83 -16.83 6.86
CA LEU A 94 -11.65 -17.45 7.91
C LEU A 94 -13.16 -17.27 7.64
N ILE A 95 -13.59 -16.06 7.30
CA ILE A 95 -14.99 -15.76 6.91
C ILE A 95 -15.39 -16.62 5.69
N GLY A 96 -14.54 -16.66 4.67
CA GLY A 96 -14.78 -17.47 3.49
C GLY A 96 -14.94 -18.96 3.82
N PHE A 97 -14.03 -19.51 4.64
CA PHE A 97 -14.06 -20.90 5.10
C PHE A 97 -15.33 -21.21 5.91
N LEU A 98 -15.66 -20.42 6.93
CA LEU A 98 -16.88 -20.60 7.73
C LEU A 98 -18.15 -20.47 6.90
N GLY A 99 -18.18 -19.53 5.94
CA GLY A 99 -19.29 -19.36 5.01
C GLY A 99 -19.46 -20.54 4.05
N PHE A 100 -18.36 -21.23 3.71
CA PHE A 100 -18.40 -22.39 2.81
C PHE A 100 -19.16 -23.55 3.45
N PHE A 101 -18.95 -23.75 4.75
CA PHE A 101 -19.68 -24.71 5.59
C PHE A 101 -21.03 -24.20 6.10
N LYS A 102 -21.49 -23.03 5.62
CA LYS A 102 -22.75 -22.39 6.04
C LYS A 102 -22.86 -22.13 7.56
N LYS A 103 -21.72 -21.98 8.27
CA LYS A 103 -21.69 -21.68 9.71
C LYS A 103 -21.98 -20.20 10.02
N ILE A 104 -21.87 -19.32 9.03
CA ILE A 104 -22.11 -17.88 9.16
C ILE A 104 -22.99 -17.36 8.02
N SER A 105 -23.62 -16.21 8.24
CA SER A 105 -24.46 -15.52 7.26
C SER A 105 -23.67 -14.57 6.36
N TYR A 106 -24.29 -14.13 5.26
CA TYR A 106 -23.70 -13.17 4.32
C TYR A 106 -23.31 -11.82 4.95
N LYS A 107 -23.88 -11.48 6.12
CA LYS A 107 -23.60 -10.23 6.84
C LYS A 107 -22.12 -10.07 7.19
N TRP A 108 -21.41 -11.16 7.45
CA TRP A 108 -19.97 -11.14 7.75
C TRP A 108 -19.13 -10.75 6.53
N PHE A 109 -19.53 -11.17 5.33
CA PHE A 109 -18.89 -10.78 4.08
C PHE A 109 -19.06 -9.27 3.86
N LEU A 110 -20.27 -8.76 4.09
CA LEU A 110 -20.56 -7.33 3.98
C LEU A 110 -19.81 -6.52 5.05
N GLY A 111 -19.76 -7.00 6.29
CA GLY A 111 -19.02 -6.35 7.37
C GLY A 111 -17.53 -6.23 7.05
N TRP A 112 -16.91 -7.31 6.55
CA TRP A 112 -15.51 -7.28 6.11
C TRP A 112 -15.30 -6.30 4.95
N LEU A 113 -16.20 -6.27 3.97
CA LEU A 113 -16.14 -5.32 2.86
C LEU A 113 -16.21 -3.87 3.34
N VAL A 114 -17.15 -3.56 4.24
CA VAL A 114 -17.30 -2.20 4.80
C VAL A 114 -16.05 -1.79 5.56
N VAL A 115 -15.49 -2.68 6.38
CA VAL A 115 -14.22 -2.43 7.08
C VAL A 115 -13.10 -2.13 6.07
N MET A 116 -12.93 -2.96 5.05
CA MET A 116 -11.93 -2.74 4.01
C MET A 116 -12.12 -1.42 3.26
N LEU A 117 -13.36 -1.03 2.95
CA LEU A 117 -13.65 0.25 2.30
C LEU A 117 -13.30 1.44 3.19
N VAL A 118 -13.66 1.39 4.48
CA VAL A 118 -13.34 2.46 5.43
C VAL A 118 -11.83 2.64 5.55
N PHE A 119 -11.09 1.54 5.77
CA PHE A 119 -9.63 1.61 5.86
C PHE A 119 -8.98 1.98 4.53
N GLY A 120 -9.53 1.54 3.39
CA GLY A 120 -9.04 1.93 2.07
C GLY A 120 -9.19 3.42 1.80
N ILE A 121 -10.36 4.00 2.12
CA ILE A 121 -10.60 5.44 2.00
C ILE A 121 -9.70 6.22 2.95
N TYR A 122 -9.57 5.77 4.19
CA TYR A 122 -8.69 6.40 5.17
C TYR A 122 -7.23 6.38 4.72
N GLY A 123 -6.75 5.25 4.21
CA GLY A 123 -5.39 5.13 3.67
C GLY A 123 -5.14 6.00 2.45
N LEU A 124 -6.12 6.16 1.55
CA LEU A 124 -6.01 7.08 0.42
C LEU A 124 -5.96 8.56 0.85
N TYR A 125 -6.79 8.91 1.85
CA TYR A 125 -6.79 10.26 2.42
C TYR A 125 -5.45 10.58 3.09
N ASP A 126 -4.96 9.66 3.92
CA ASP A 126 -3.67 9.77 4.60
C ASP A 126 -2.50 9.84 3.60
N PHE A 127 -2.49 8.97 2.59
CA PHE A 127 -1.51 9.03 1.51
C PHE A 127 -1.51 10.38 0.77
N ASN A 128 -2.68 10.98 0.55
CA ASN A 128 -2.76 12.31 -0.05
C ASN A 128 -2.14 13.40 0.85
N LEU A 129 -2.28 13.31 2.18
CA LEU A 129 -1.62 14.23 3.10
C LEU A 129 -0.10 14.11 3.02
N TRP A 130 0.41 12.88 2.96
CA TRP A 130 1.84 12.64 2.78
C TRP A 130 2.37 13.17 1.44
N LEU A 131 1.61 13.00 0.35
CA LEU A 131 1.99 13.60 -0.94
C LEU A 131 2.05 15.13 -0.89
N GLN A 132 1.16 15.78 -0.13
CA GLN A 132 1.24 17.23 0.07
C GLN A 132 2.45 17.60 0.92
N ASP A 133 2.65 16.93 2.05
CA ASP A 133 3.73 17.24 3.00
C ASP A 133 5.13 17.01 2.40
N TYR A 134 5.33 15.93 1.64
CA TYR A 134 6.61 15.65 0.96
C TYR A 134 6.71 16.29 -0.42
N GLY A 135 5.60 16.64 -1.04
CA GLY A 135 5.53 17.11 -2.44
C GLY A 135 5.42 18.62 -2.62
N THR A 136 5.02 19.37 -1.58
CA THR A 136 4.74 20.82 -1.69
C THR A 136 5.41 21.69 -0.63
N ASP A 137 6.06 21.08 0.36
CA ASP A 137 6.84 21.82 1.36
C ASP A 137 8.18 22.25 0.72
N LEU A 138 8.39 23.57 0.66
CA LEU A 138 9.51 24.28 -0.01
C LEU A 138 10.30 25.11 1.00
#